data_AF-A0A1H5S3X0-F1
#
_entry.id   AF-A0A1H5S3X0-F1
#
_cell.length_a   1.000
_cell.length_b   1.000
_cell.length_c   1.000
_cell.angle_alpha   90.00
_cell.angle_beta   90.00
_cell.angle_gamma   90.00
#
_symmetry.space_group_name_H-M   'P 1'
#
loop_
_entity.id
_entity.type
_entity.pdbx_description
1 polymer ?
#
loop_
_entity_poly.entity_id
_entity_poly.type
_entity_poly.pdbx_seq_one_letter_code
_entity_poly.pdbx_strand_id
1 'polypeptide(L)'
;MNAYRREDVLRILRLPSRQLNTWERAGLVPSTEEYSFQDLAQVRKLRDLTANRISVSSIRRSVDAMQKVSGLANPLVQSAAVRVGSGVVFRQWGALVNPISRQMAFDFELAPCAGMQTARTSSSAHPEIAAQAQEMFLRAVRLEESSRTVGEAAEMYRGILELQPNHAPAAINLGTIYYNQRDFAGAESMYRKATIADPEYALAFFDLGNVLDEQQRLPEAIESYEQALKLVPGYADAHYNIALAYERLKEPRKALRHWTAYAKLDPTGPWASHARQQAKRILAQEPLAIVCRHGRQMKGK
;
A
#
# COMPACT_ATOMS: atom_id res chain seq x y z
N MET A 1 -4.02 6.35 -29.81
CA MET A 1 -3.28 5.27 -29.12
C MET A 1 -1.82 5.41 -29.53
N ASN A 2 -0.92 5.66 -28.58
CA ASN A 2 0.50 5.82 -28.91
C ASN A 2 1.13 4.44 -29.05
N ALA A 3 1.39 4.02 -30.29
CA ALA A 3 2.16 2.82 -30.59
C ALA A 3 3.67 3.16 -30.51
N TYR A 4 4.45 2.27 -29.91
CA TYR A 4 5.91 2.38 -29.83
C TYR A 4 6.53 1.62 -30.99
N ARG A 5 7.39 2.28 -31.76
CA ARG A 5 8.16 1.58 -32.79
C ARG A 5 9.20 0.68 -32.15
N ARG A 6 9.63 -0.35 -32.86
CA ARG A 6 10.69 -1.27 -32.41
C ARG A 6 11.93 -0.54 -31.87
N GLU A 7 12.36 0.52 -32.55
CA GLU A 7 13.51 1.33 -32.12
C GLU A 7 13.28 2.02 -30.77
N ASP A 8 12.05 2.51 -30.52
CA ASP A 8 11.67 3.09 -29.24
C ASP A 8 11.71 2.06 -28.12
N VAL A 9 11.22 0.85 -28.36
CA VAL A 9 11.25 -0.25 -27.37
C VAL A 9 12.69 -0.57 -26.96
N LEU A 10 13.58 -0.77 -27.94
CA LEU A 10 14.99 -1.08 -27.69
C LEU A 10 15.70 0.06 -26.93
N ARG A 11 15.41 1.31 -27.30
CA ARG A 11 15.98 2.51 -26.66
C ARG A 11 15.48 2.72 -25.24
N ILE A 12 14.16 2.70 -25.03
CA ILE A 12 13.51 2.95 -23.73
C ILE A 12 13.92 1.89 -22.71
N LEU A 13 13.88 0.62 -23.11
CA LEU A 13 14.16 -0.51 -22.21
C LEU A 13 15.64 -0.90 -22.18
N ARG A 14 16.51 -0.21 -22.95
CA ARG A 14 17.95 -0.46 -23.06
C ARG A 14 18.25 -1.93 -23.37
N LEU A 15 17.61 -2.45 -24.41
CA LEU A 15 17.66 -3.86 -24.78
C LEU A 15 18.38 -4.06 -26.12
N PRO A 16 19.23 -5.09 -26.26
CA PRO A 16 19.80 -5.44 -27.56
C PRO A 16 18.73 -6.08 -28.46
N SER A 17 18.73 -5.73 -29.75
CA SER A 17 17.77 -6.24 -30.74
C SER A 17 17.70 -7.78 -30.79
N ARG A 18 18.84 -8.45 -30.60
CA ARG A 18 18.92 -9.93 -30.54
C ARG A 18 18.08 -10.54 -29.42
N GLN A 19 17.97 -9.87 -28.27
CA GLN A 19 17.22 -10.35 -27.12
C GLN A 19 15.71 -10.23 -27.36
N LEU A 20 15.26 -9.10 -27.94
CA LEU A 20 13.86 -8.93 -28.36
C LEU A 20 13.46 -9.98 -29.40
N ASN A 21 14.29 -10.19 -30.44
CA ASN A 21 14.07 -11.22 -31.46
C ASN A 21 13.94 -12.62 -30.84
N THR A 22 14.69 -12.91 -29.79
CA THR A 22 14.64 -14.21 -29.10
C THR A 22 13.31 -14.42 -28.39
N TRP A 23 12.75 -13.35 -27.79
CA TRP A 23 11.45 -13.42 -27.12
C TRP A 23 10.28 -13.50 -28.09
N GLU A 24 10.34 -12.81 -29.22
CA GLU A 24 9.34 -12.90 -30.29
C GLU A 24 9.31 -14.31 -30.88
N ARG A 25 10.48 -14.88 -31.20
CA ARG A 25 10.55 -16.27 -31.69
C ARG A 25 10.06 -17.29 -30.66
N ALA A 26 10.24 -17.01 -29.37
CA ALA A 26 9.70 -17.83 -28.29
C ALA A 26 8.19 -17.61 -28.07
N GLY A 27 7.54 -16.74 -28.85
CA GLY A 27 6.13 -16.39 -28.73
C GLY A 27 5.77 -15.65 -27.44
N LEU A 28 6.77 -15.13 -26.72
CA LEU A 28 6.58 -14.42 -25.45
C LEU A 28 6.21 -12.95 -25.63
N VAL A 29 6.34 -12.40 -26.83
CA VAL A 29 5.99 -11.03 -27.24
C VAL A 29 5.52 -11.12 -28.70
N PRO A 30 4.52 -10.33 -29.15
CA PRO A 30 4.14 -10.30 -30.56
C PRO A 30 5.31 -9.84 -31.46
N SER A 31 5.42 -10.46 -32.63
CA SER A 31 6.42 -10.11 -33.66
C SER A 31 5.84 -9.03 -34.60
N THR A 32 5.75 -7.79 -34.11
CA THR A 32 5.21 -6.63 -34.84
C THR A 32 6.23 -5.49 -34.90
N GLU A 33 6.06 -4.56 -35.85
CA GLU A 33 6.88 -3.34 -35.92
C GLU A 33 6.44 -2.26 -34.92
N GLU A 34 5.17 -2.32 -34.54
CA GLU A 34 4.51 -1.43 -33.59
C GLU A 34 4.08 -2.22 -32.35
N TYR A 35 4.42 -1.67 -31.17
CA TYR A 35 4.14 -2.26 -29.86
C TYR A 35 3.18 -1.37 -29.07
N SER A 36 2.25 -1.99 -28.37
CA SER A 36 1.39 -1.31 -27.42
C SER A 36 2.13 -1.01 -26.10
N PHE A 37 1.52 -0.20 -25.24
CA PHE A 37 2.01 0.00 -23.88
C PHE A 37 2.05 -1.31 -23.05
N GLN A 38 1.10 -2.22 -23.29
CA GLN A 38 1.06 -3.52 -22.61
C GLN A 38 2.23 -4.41 -23.05
N ASP A 39 2.58 -4.40 -24.34
CA ASP A 39 3.75 -5.11 -24.85
C ASP A 39 5.04 -4.56 -24.24
N LEU A 40 5.13 -3.24 -24.07
CA LEU A 40 6.27 -2.61 -23.41
C LEU A 40 6.43 -3.07 -21.95
N ALA A 41 5.32 -3.17 -21.21
CA ALA A 41 5.31 -3.70 -19.84
C ALA A 41 5.74 -5.18 -19.78
N GLN A 42 5.29 -5.99 -20.74
CA GLN A 42 5.68 -7.40 -20.88
C GLN A 42 7.18 -7.56 -21.19
N VAL A 43 7.70 -6.79 -22.14
CA VAL A 43 9.12 -6.78 -22.51
C VAL A 43 9.99 -6.37 -21.33
N ARG A 44 9.56 -5.37 -20.53
CA ARG A 44 10.24 -4.98 -19.28
C ARG A 44 10.30 -6.15 -18.29
N LYS A 45 9.18 -6.85 -18.07
CA LYS A 45 9.13 -7.99 -17.14
C LYS A 45 10.02 -9.15 -17.61
N LEU A 46 10.05 -9.44 -18.92
CA LEU A 46 10.94 -10.45 -19.50
C LEU A 46 12.41 -10.11 -19.31
N ARG A 47 12.79 -8.84 -19.47
CA ARG A 47 14.15 -8.37 -19.16
C ARG A 47 14.50 -8.65 -17.70
N ASP A 48 13.61 -8.34 -16.78
CA ASP A 48 13.89 -8.52 -15.35
C ASP A 48 13.99 -10.01 -14.97
N LEU A 49 13.15 -10.88 -15.55
CA LEU A 49 13.21 -12.34 -15.33
C LEU A 49 14.49 -12.96 -15.92
N THR A 50 14.90 -12.53 -17.12
CA THR A 50 16.14 -13.01 -17.75
C THR A 50 17.40 -12.50 -17.06
N ALA A 51 17.38 -11.24 -16.56
CA ALA A 51 18.45 -10.71 -15.72
C ALA A 51 18.63 -11.53 -14.42
N ASN A 52 17.52 -12.08 -13.90
CA ASN A 52 17.52 -13.01 -12.77
C ASN A 52 17.87 -14.46 -13.15
N ARG A 53 18.57 -14.67 -14.27
CA ARG A 53 19.08 -15.97 -14.74
C ARG A 53 18.00 -17.02 -15.02
N ILE A 54 16.77 -16.62 -15.31
CA ILE A 54 15.73 -17.54 -15.77
C ILE A 54 15.82 -17.67 -17.30
N SER A 55 15.91 -18.89 -17.81
CA SER A 55 16.01 -19.13 -19.25
C SER A 55 14.70 -18.80 -19.96
N VAL A 56 14.80 -18.33 -21.21
CA VAL A 56 13.63 -18.01 -22.06
C VAL A 56 12.70 -19.22 -22.21
N SER A 57 13.25 -20.43 -22.34
CA SER A 57 12.47 -21.67 -22.42
C SER A 57 11.75 -22.00 -21.11
N SER A 58 12.34 -21.69 -19.96
CA SER A 58 11.67 -21.86 -18.65
C SER A 58 10.51 -20.87 -18.52
N ILE A 59 10.74 -19.59 -18.85
CA ILE A 59 9.68 -18.57 -18.85
C ILE A 59 8.53 -18.99 -19.78
N ARG A 60 8.83 -19.43 -21.01
CA ARG A 60 7.79 -19.84 -21.96
C ARG A 60 6.95 -21.00 -21.42
N ARG A 61 7.60 -22.05 -20.93
CA ARG A 61 6.88 -23.20 -20.35
C ARG A 61 6.00 -22.81 -19.17
N SER A 62 6.48 -21.93 -18.29
CA SER A 62 5.69 -21.41 -17.17
C SER A 62 4.50 -20.57 -17.66
N VAL A 63 4.68 -19.70 -18.66
CA VAL A 63 3.58 -18.90 -19.24
C VAL A 63 2.53 -19.81 -19.88
N ASP A 64 2.94 -20.76 -20.74
CA ASP A 64 2.02 -21.72 -21.38
C ASP A 64 1.20 -22.51 -20.36
N ALA A 65 1.87 -23.00 -19.32
CA ALA A 65 1.21 -23.73 -18.26
C ALA A 65 0.23 -22.83 -17.49
N MET A 66 0.60 -21.57 -17.26
CA MET A 66 -0.24 -20.61 -16.54
C MET A 66 -1.47 -20.17 -17.35
N GLN A 67 -1.34 -19.99 -18.67
CA GLN A 67 -2.46 -19.70 -19.57
C GLN A 67 -3.49 -20.83 -19.51
N LYS A 68 -3.04 -22.09 -19.44
CA LYS A 68 -3.92 -23.26 -19.32
C LYS A 68 -4.59 -23.40 -17.96
N VAL A 69 -3.92 -22.96 -16.88
CA VAL A 69 -4.43 -23.09 -15.51
C VAL A 69 -5.41 -21.97 -15.16
N SER A 70 -5.11 -20.74 -15.56
CA SER A 70 -5.89 -19.55 -15.15
C SER A 70 -6.76 -18.96 -16.27
N GLY A 71 -6.60 -19.42 -17.51
CA GLY A 71 -7.28 -18.84 -18.68
C GLY A 71 -6.80 -17.44 -19.07
N LEU A 72 -5.79 -16.89 -18.38
CA LEU A 72 -5.24 -15.58 -18.67
C LEU A 72 -4.58 -15.56 -20.05
N ALA A 73 -4.87 -14.54 -20.85
CA ALA A 73 -4.22 -14.34 -22.14
C ALA A 73 -2.74 -13.95 -21.98
N ASN A 74 -2.40 -13.13 -20.98
CA ASN A 74 -1.02 -12.67 -20.75
C ASN A 74 -0.61 -12.70 -19.26
N PRO A 75 -0.22 -13.87 -18.75
CA PRO A 75 0.15 -14.03 -17.34
C PRO A 75 1.30 -13.12 -16.86
N LEU A 76 2.21 -12.68 -17.74
CA LEU A 76 3.36 -11.86 -17.34
C LEU A 76 2.99 -10.43 -16.93
N VAL A 77 1.88 -9.92 -17.48
CA VAL A 77 1.36 -8.58 -17.19
C VAL A 77 0.21 -8.67 -16.18
N GLN A 78 -0.60 -9.72 -16.27
CA GLN A 78 -1.82 -9.90 -15.48
C GLN A 78 -1.58 -10.61 -14.14
N SER A 79 -0.37 -11.12 -13.88
CA SER A 79 0.00 -11.72 -12.60
C SER A 79 1.46 -11.45 -12.23
N ALA A 80 1.77 -11.37 -10.94
CA ALA A 80 3.13 -11.10 -10.50
C ALA A 80 3.99 -12.35 -10.63
N ALA A 81 4.81 -12.42 -11.69
CA ALA A 81 5.81 -13.47 -11.85
C ALA A 81 6.96 -13.30 -10.84
N VAL A 82 7.24 -14.38 -10.09
CA VAL A 82 8.28 -14.50 -9.06
C VAL A 82 9.20 -15.67 -9.43
N ARG A 83 10.50 -15.52 -9.17
CA ARG A 83 11.49 -16.56 -9.41
C ARG A 83 11.46 -17.59 -8.27
N VAL A 84 11.40 -18.87 -8.59
CA VAL A 84 11.67 -19.96 -7.64
C VAL A 84 12.62 -20.94 -8.31
N GLY A 85 13.86 -21.03 -7.81
CA GLY A 85 14.93 -21.82 -8.42
C GLY A 85 15.24 -21.40 -9.87
N SER A 86 15.05 -22.33 -10.81
CA SER A 86 15.19 -22.13 -12.27
C SER A 86 13.85 -21.88 -12.99
N GLY A 87 12.74 -21.84 -12.24
CA GLY A 87 11.38 -21.68 -12.75
C GLY A 87 10.75 -20.33 -12.42
N VAL A 88 9.60 -20.07 -13.05
CA VAL A 88 8.73 -18.94 -12.75
C VAL A 88 7.45 -19.47 -12.10
N VAL A 89 7.12 -18.92 -10.94
CA VAL A 89 5.81 -19.06 -10.28
C VAL A 89 5.05 -17.74 -10.40
N PHE A 90 3.73 -17.76 -10.31
CA PHE A 90 2.89 -16.58 -10.47
C PHE A 90 2.06 -16.35 -9.22
N ARG A 91 2.00 -15.10 -8.73
CA ARG A 91 1.07 -14.73 -7.66
C ARG A 91 -0.32 -14.55 -8.26
N GLN A 92 -1.29 -15.34 -7.80
CA GLN A 92 -2.71 -15.21 -8.13
C GLN A 92 -3.56 -15.27 -6.88
N TRP A 93 -4.48 -14.31 -6.75
CA TRP A 93 -5.35 -14.18 -5.57
C TRP A 93 -4.59 -14.26 -4.24
N GLY A 94 -3.42 -13.62 -4.17
CA GLY A 94 -2.55 -13.62 -2.98
C GLY A 94 -1.60 -14.81 -2.84
N ALA A 95 -1.90 -15.96 -3.44
CA ALA A 95 -1.07 -17.18 -3.35
C ALA A 95 -0.06 -17.30 -4.50
N LEU A 96 1.11 -17.90 -4.26
CA LEU A 96 2.02 -18.29 -5.34
C LEU A 96 1.54 -19.59 -5.97
N VAL A 97 1.52 -19.65 -7.29
CA VAL A 97 1.13 -20.84 -8.06
C VAL A 97 2.32 -21.28 -8.90
N ASN A 98 2.72 -22.54 -8.75
CA ASN A 98 3.62 -23.18 -9.69
C ASN A 98 2.79 -23.71 -10.87
N PRO A 99 2.89 -23.07 -12.04
CA PRO A 99 2.01 -23.40 -13.16
C PRO A 99 2.32 -24.78 -13.75
N ILE A 100 3.57 -25.24 -13.64
CA ILE A 100 4.02 -26.51 -14.22
C ILE A 100 3.51 -27.68 -13.37
N SER A 101 3.72 -27.62 -12.05
CA SER A 101 3.24 -28.68 -11.15
C SER A 101 1.75 -28.56 -10.81
N ARG A 102 1.11 -27.45 -11.19
CA ARG A 102 -0.29 -27.10 -10.84
C ARG A 102 -0.54 -27.11 -9.33
N GLN A 103 0.47 -26.74 -8.55
CA GLN A 103 0.41 -26.68 -7.10
C GLN A 103 0.50 -25.23 -6.63
N MET A 104 -0.15 -24.93 -5.51
CA MET A 104 0.15 -23.70 -4.78
C MET A 104 1.53 -23.85 -4.11
N ALA A 105 2.36 -22.83 -4.26
CA ALA A 105 3.62 -22.71 -3.56
C ALA A 105 3.41 -21.82 -2.33
N PHE A 106 3.96 -22.26 -1.20
CA PHE A 106 4.02 -21.44 0.01
C PHE A 106 5.32 -20.63 -0.01
N ASP A 107 5.20 -19.34 0.27
CA ASP A 107 6.33 -18.41 0.35
C ASP A 107 6.94 -18.53 1.75
N PHE A 108 7.90 -19.43 1.94
CA PHE A 108 8.56 -19.63 3.24
C PHE A 108 9.74 -18.66 3.50
N GLU A 109 10.11 -17.84 2.51
CA GLU A 109 11.14 -16.82 2.67
C GLU A 109 10.49 -15.44 2.72
N LEU A 110 10.52 -14.83 3.92
CA LEU A 110 10.11 -13.46 4.29
C LEU A 110 8.75 -13.31 5.01
N ALA A 111 8.63 -13.92 6.20
CA ALA A 111 8.16 -13.30 7.45
C ALA A 111 8.08 -14.37 8.56
N PRO A 112 8.38 -14.06 9.84
CA PRO A 112 8.12 -15.01 10.92
C PRO A 112 6.61 -15.26 11.00
N CYS A 113 6.20 -16.50 10.76
CA CYS A 113 4.81 -16.94 10.91
C CYS A 113 4.42 -16.95 12.40
N ALA A 114 4.04 -15.79 12.94
CA ALA A 114 3.29 -15.72 14.18
C ALA A 114 1.81 -15.96 13.86
N GLY A 115 1.34 -17.19 14.09
CA GLY A 115 -0.07 -17.55 13.99
C GLY A 115 -0.43 -18.43 12.79
N MET A 116 0.03 -19.68 12.81
CA MET A 116 -0.56 -20.71 11.95
C MET A 116 -1.87 -21.19 12.61
N GLN A 117 -3.01 -20.86 12.02
CA GLN A 117 -4.25 -21.60 12.25
C GLN A 117 -4.42 -22.63 11.13
N THR A 118 -4.66 -23.88 11.52
CA THR A 118 -5.00 -24.95 10.57
C THR A 118 -6.39 -24.70 9.99
N ALA A 119 -6.47 -24.22 8.75
CA ALA A 119 -7.73 -24.16 8.02
C ALA A 119 -8.07 -25.55 7.48
N ARG A 120 -9.14 -26.15 8.00
CA ARG A 120 -9.80 -27.28 7.33
C ARG A 120 -10.47 -26.74 6.07
N THR A 121 -10.17 -27.33 4.93
CA THR A 121 -10.81 -27.01 3.66
C THR A 121 -12.25 -27.48 3.68
N SER A 122 -13.20 -26.57 3.92
CA SER A 122 -14.58 -26.77 3.48
C SER A 122 -14.76 -26.07 2.14
N SER A 123 -14.98 -26.88 1.10
CA SER A 123 -15.98 -26.69 0.03
C SER A 123 -16.14 -25.29 -0.57
N SER A 124 -15.87 -25.11 -1.87
CA SER A 124 -16.49 -24.23 -2.91
C SER A 124 -17.19 -22.88 -2.60
N ALA A 125 -17.35 -22.44 -1.36
CA ALA A 125 -18.12 -21.30 -0.89
C ALA A 125 -17.27 -20.03 -0.71
N HIS A 126 -15.94 -20.16 -0.69
CA HIS A 126 -15.04 -19.00 -0.55
C HIS A 126 -15.24 -17.90 -1.62
N PRO A 127 -15.46 -18.21 -2.92
CA PRO A 127 -15.73 -17.19 -3.93
C PRO A 127 -17.09 -16.53 -3.75
N GLU A 128 -18.12 -17.30 -3.37
CA GLU A 128 -19.48 -16.81 -3.17
C GLU A 128 -19.58 -15.89 -1.96
N ILE A 129 -18.95 -16.27 -0.83
CA ILE A 129 -18.89 -15.43 0.38
C ILE A 129 -18.11 -14.14 0.09
N ALA A 130 -17.03 -14.20 -0.69
CA ALA A 130 -16.28 -13.01 -1.08
C ALA A 130 -17.07 -12.08 -2.00
N ALA A 131 -17.79 -12.64 -2.98
CA ALA A 131 -18.67 -11.86 -3.85
C ALA A 131 -19.82 -11.22 -3.05
N GLN A 132 -20.42 -11.97 -2.13
CA GLN A 132 -21.47 -11.48 -1.24
C GLN A 132 -20.95 -10.34 -0.34
N ALA A 133 -19.81 -10.53 0.32
CA ALA A 133 -19.20 -9.50 1.16
C ALA A 133 -18.87 -8.23 0.35
N GLN A 134 -18.37 -8.38 -0.88
CA GLN A 134 -18.10 -7.26 -1.78
C GLN A 134 -19.39 -6.51 -2.17
N GLU A 135 -20.47 -7.21 -2.49
CA GLU A 135 -21.76 -6.60 -2.81
C GLU A 135 -22.34 -5.85 -1.60
N MET A 136 -22.30 -6.48 -0.43
CA MET A 136 -22.67 -5.86 0.83
C MET A 136 -21.84 -4.60 1.08
N PHE A 137 -20.52 -4.64 0.87
CA PHE A 137 -19.64 -3.50 1.08
C PHE A 137 -20.03 -2.32 0.17
N LEU A 138 -20.22 -2.57 -1.12
CA LEU A 138 -20.63 -1.52 -2.07
C LEU A 138 -22.00 -0.92 -1.72
N ARG A 139 -22.92 -1.74 -1.19
CA ARG A 139 -24.22 -1.25 -0.73
C ARG A 139 -24.09 -0.43 0.55
N ALA A 140 -23.25 -0.85 1.50
CA ALA A 140 -22.99 -0.12 2.73
C ALA A 140 -22.41 1.27 2.46
N VAL A 141 -21.44 1.37 1.55
CA VAL A 141 -20.84 2.66 1.14
C VAL A 141 -21.90 3.63 0.56
N ARG A 142 -22.86 3.13 -0.24
CA ARG A 142 -23.97 3.99 -0.73
C ARG A 142 -24.88 4.47 0.40
N LEU A 143 -25.09 3.65 1.43
CA LEU A 143 -25.90 4.01 2.59
C LEU A 143 -25.22 5.06 3.47
N GLU A 144 -23.90 5.26 3.37
CA GLU A 144 -23.20 6.32 4.11
C GLU A 144 -23.47 7.73 3.57
N GLU A 145 -23.90 7.87 2.32
CA GLU A 145 -24.12 9.18 1.67
C GLU A 145 -25.17 10.04 2.40
N SER A 146 -26.05 9.42 3.18
CA SER A 146 -27.12 10.10 3.92
C SER A 146 -27.05 9.80 5.41
N SER A 147 -27.08 10.84 6.25
CA SER A 147 -27.05 10.68 7.72
C SER A 147 -28.19 9.81 8.28
N ARG A 148 -29.32 9.72 7.56
CA ARG A 148 -30.48 8.90 7.94
C ARG A 148 -30.21 7.39 7.79
N THR A 149 -29.32 6.98 6.90
CA THR A 149 -29.04 5.58 6.55
C THR A 149 -27.75 5.04 7.14
N VAL A 150 -27.01 5.85 7.90
CA VAL A 150 -25.75 5.47 8.57
C VAL A 150 -25.93 4.27 9.51
N GLY A 151 -27.08 4.17 10.18
CA GLY A 151 -27.38 3.00 11.02
C GLY A 151 -27.45 1.69 10.22
N GLU A 152 -28.07 1.72 9.04
CA GLU A 152 -28.15 0.56 8.14
C GLU A 152 -26.78 0.21 7.55
N ALA A 153 -25.95 1.21 7.23
CA ALA A 153 -24.57 0.99 6.81
C ALA A 153 -23.77 0.25 7.91
N ALA A 154 -23.91 0.68 9.17
CA ALA A 154 -23.23 0.05 10.31
C ALA A 154 -23.63 -1.43 10.50
N GLU A 155 -24.92 -1.76 10.38
CA GLU A 155 -25.40 -3.16 10.40
C GLU A 155 -24.77 -3.97 9.26
N MET A 156 -24.68 -3.39 8.07
CA MET A 156 -24.12 -4.06 6.90
C MET A 156 -22.63 -4.34 7.06
N TYR A 157 -21.86 -3.39 7.59
CA TYR A 157 -20.45 -3.63 7.91
C TYR A 157 -20.25 -4.69 8.99
N ARG A 158 -21.12 -4.73 10.01
CA ARG A 158 -21.10 -5.80 11.01
C ARG A 158 -21.34 -7.17 10.35
N GLY A 159 -22.33 -7.27 9.48
CA GLY A 159 -22.57 -8.50 8.70
C GLY A 159 -21.38 -8.90 7.82
N ILE A 160 -20.70 -7.95 7.19
CA ILE A 160 -19.46 -8.22 6.44
C ILE A 160 -18.37 -8.78 7.35
N LEU A 161 -18.20 -8.22 8.54
CA LEU A 161 -17.19 -8.66 9.51
C LEU A 161 -17.54 -10.01 10.17
N GLU A 162 -18.81 -10.40 10.19
CA GLU A 162 -19.23 -11.76 10.58
C GLU A 162 -18.87 -12.79 9.49
N LEU A 163 -19.07 -12.44 8.22
CA LEU A 163 -18.70 -13.29 7.07
C LEU A 163 -17.18 -13.34 6.85
N GLN A 164 -16.51 -12.20 7.04
CA GLN A 164 -15.09 -11.98 6.78
C GLN A 164 -14.48 -11.14 7.91
N PRO A 165 -14.06 -11.78 9.02
CA PRO A 165 -13.49 -11.08 10.17
C PRO A 165 -12.26 -10.21 9.87
N ASN A 166 -11.55 -10.51 8.78
CA ASN A 166 -10.36 -9.79 8.33
C ASN A 166 -10.64 -8.79 7.18
N HIS A 167 -11.88 -8.34 7.00
CA HIS A 167 -12.21 -7.35 5.96
C HIS A 167 -11.87 -5.91 6.43
N ALA A 168 -10.61 -5.51 6.24
CA ALA A 168 -10.08 -4.24 6.74
C ALA A 168 -10.89 -2.98 6.33
N PRO A 169 -11.35 -2.82 5.07
CA PRO A 169 -12.14 -1.65 4.69
C PRO A 169 -13.48 -1.53 5.44
N ALA A 170 -14.12 -2.66 5.76
CA ALA A 170 -15.38 -2.65 6.51
C ALA A 170 -15.15 -2.29 7.97
N ALA A 171 -14.03 -2.76 8.55
CA ALA A 171 -13.62 -2.37 9.89
C ALA A 171 -13.30 -0.86 9.96
N ILE A 172 -12.59 -0.28 8.97
CA ILE A 172 -12.36 1.18 8.94
C ILE A 172 -13.67 1.93 8.87
N ASN A 173 -14.54 1.64 7.90
CA ASN A 173 -15.77 2.39 7.71
C ASN A 173 -16.70 2.29 8.93
N LEU A 174 -16.81 1.12 9.54
CA LEU A 174 -17.55 0.95 10.80
C LEU A 174 -16.90 1.74 11.94
N GLY A 175 -15.57 1.74 12.03
CA GLY A 175 -14.82 2.55 12.98
C GLY A 175 -15.08 4.05 12.80
N THR A 176 -15.16 4.54 11.56
CA THR A 176 -15.49 5.93 11.24
C THR A 176 -16.90 6.29 11.66
N ILE A 177 -17.87 5.39 11.47
CA ILE A 177 -19.24 5.59 11.97
C ILE A 177 -19.24 5.72 13.50
N TYR A 178 -18.56 4.83 14.22
CA TYR A 178 -18.45 4.91 15.69
C TYR A 178 -17.73 6.17 16.16
N TYR A 179 -16.66 6.58 15.47
CA TYR A 179 -15.94 7.80 15.77
C TYR A 179 -16.84 9.03 15.67
N ASN A 180 -17.64 9.13 14.59
CA ASN A 180 -18.59 10.22 14.38
C ASN A 180 -19.72 10.21 15.42
N GLN A 181 -20.08 9.04 15.95
CA GLN A 181 -21.03 8.89 17.05
C GLN A 181 -20.41 9.15 18.43
N ARG A 182 -19.12 9.51 18.50
CA ARG A 182 -18.33 9.67 19.74
C ARG A 182 -18.16 8.37 20.54
N ASP A 183 -18.44 7.20 19.95
CA ASP A 183 -18.05 5.91 20.51
C ASP A 183 -16.59 5.61 20.18
N PHE A 184 -15.69 6.25 20.93
CA PHE A 184 -14.26 6.11 20.70
C PHE A 184 -13.72 4.73 21.05
N ALA A 185 -14.36 4.00 21.96
CA ALA A 185 -13.96 2.64 22.31
C ALA A 185 -14.31 1.66 21.17
N GLY A 186 -15.52 1.78 20.62
CA GLY A 186 -15.94 1.04 19.43
C GLY A 186 -15.05 1.35 18.22
N ALA A 187 -14.77 2.64 17.97
CA ALA A 187 -13.91 3.08 16.88
C ALA A 187 -12.48 2.52 17.00
N GLU A 188 -11.84 2.63 18.18
CA GLU A 188 -10.51 2.06 18.41
C GLU A 188 -10.49 0.56 18.17
N SER A 189 -11.49 -0.18 18.68
CA SER A 189 -11.60 -1.63 18.47
C SER A 189 -11.62 -1.97 16.98
N MET A 190 -12.39 -1.23 16.18
CA MET A 190 -12.50 -1.47 14.74
C MET A 190 -11.23 -1.08 13.97
N TYR A 191 -10.62 0.06 14.29
CA TYR A 191 -9.36 0.47 13.64
C TYR A 191 -8.21 -0.48 13.99
N ARG A 192 -8.11 -0.97 15.22
CA ARG A 192 -7.13 -2.01 15.58
C ARG A 192 -7.37 -3.29 14.80
N LYS A 193 -8.62 -3.75 14.67
CA LYS A 193 -8.95 -4.89 13.78
C LYS A 193 -8.48 -4.65 12.35
N ALA A 194 -8.70 -3.45 11.80
CA ALA A 194 -8.23 -3.10 10.45
C ALA A 194 -6.70 -3.18 10.32
N THR A 195 -5.94 -2.68 11.31
CA THR A 195 -4.46 -2.76 11.28
C THR A 195 -3.91 -4.19 11.38
N ILE A 196 -4.63 -5.10 12.04
CA ILE A 196 -4.27 -6.52 12.11
C ILE A 196 -4.64 -7.23 10.80
N ALA A 197 -5.79 -6.91 10.25
CA ALA A 197 -6.29 -7.49 9.01
C ALA A 197 -5.45 -7.08 7.79
N ASP A 198 -5.02 -5.82 7.73
CA ASP A 198 -4.13 -5.29 6.71
C ASP A 198 -3.05 -4.37 7.33
N PRO A 199 -1.86 -4.92 7.63
CA PRO A 199 -0.74 -4.16 8.17
C PRO A 199 -0.14 -3.13 7.20
N GLU A 200 -0.51 -3.13 5.92
CA GLU A 200 -0.06 -2.15 4.93
C GLU A 200 -1.09 -1.02 4.71
N TYR A 201 -2.22 -1.04 5.43
CA TYR A 201 -3.26 -0.04 5.28
C TYR A 201 -2.99 1.23 6.10
N ALA A 202 -2.26 2.17 5.51
CA ALA A 202 -1.85 3.42 6.18
C ALA A 202 -3.01 4.22 6.78
N LEU A 203 -4.18 4.23 6.13
CA LEU A 203 -5.38 4.92 6.64
C LEU A 203 -5.87 4.34 7.98
N ALA A 204 -5.80 3.01 8.17
CA ALA A 204 -6.19 2.37 9.43
C ALA A 204 -5.34 2.86 10.61
N PHE A 205 -4.03 3.01 10.39
CA PHE A 205 -3.13 3.56 11.41
C PHE A 205 -3.34 5.04 11.66
N PHE A 206 -3.64 5.81 10.61
CA PHE A 206 -3.99 7.23 10.75
C PHE A 206 -5.28 7.42 11.56
N ASP A 207 -6.33 6.67 11.25
CA ASP A 207 -7.61 6.76 11.96
C ASP A 207 -7.52 6.20 13.39
N LEU A 208 -6.69 5.18 13.62
CA LEU A 208 -6.32 4.74 14.98
C LEU A 208 -5.64 5.87 15.75
N GLY A 209 -4.72 6.60 15.12
CA GLY A 209 -4.11 7.78 15.72
C GLY A 209 -5.14 8.86 16.09
N ASN A 210 -6.10 9.12 15.20
CA ASN A 210 -7.16 10.12 15.43
C ASN A 210 -8.01 9.77 16.65
N VAL A 211 -8.46 8.52 16.78
CA VAL A 211 -9.26 8.11 17.95
C VAL A 211 -8.47 8.11 19.25
N LEU A 212 -7.19 7.73 19.21
CA LEU A 212 -6.32 7.77 20.39
C LEU A 212 -6.07 9.23 20.84
N ASP A 213 -5.98 10.17 19.90
CA ASP A 213 -5.82 11.59 20.19
C ASP A 213 -7.06 12.19 20.88
N GLU A 214 -8.27 11.86 20.40
CA GLU A 214 -9.54 12.22 21.05
C GLU A 214 -9.62 11.66 22.48
N GLN A 215 -9.16 10.43 22.68
CA GLN A 215 -9.03 9.80 24.00
C GLN A 215 -7.89 10.38 24.86
N GLN A 216 -7.18 11.42 24.40
CA GLN A 216 -6.03 12.05 25.08
C GLN A 216 -4.81 11.13 25.27
N ARG A 217 -4.73 10.02 24.54
CA ARG A 217 -3.61 9.06 24.58
C ARG A 217 -2.53 9.46 23.57
N LEU A 218 -1.98 10.66 23.76
CA LEU A 218 -1.06 11.30 22.80
C LEU A 218 0.15 10.46 22.39
N PRO A 219 0.87 9.75 23.29
CA PRO A 219 2.01 8.94 22.88
C PRO A 219 1.63 7.81 21.93
N GLU A 220 0.50 7.14 22.17
CA GLU A 220 0.01 6.04 21.34
C GLU A 220 -0.55 6.53 20.00
N ALA A 221 -1.18 7.72 20.01
CA ALA A 221 -1.60 8.39 18.79
C ALA A 221 -0.40 8.69 17.88
N ILE A 222 0.67 9.26 18.44
CA ILE A 222 1.92 9.54 17.71
C ILE A 222 2.51 8.25 17.13
N GLU A 223 2.59 7.17 17.91
CA GLU A 223 3.08 5.89 17.40
C GLU A 223 2.26 5.39 16.21
N SER A 224 0.93 5.49 16.29
CA SER A 224 0.02 5.08 15.21
C SER A 224 0.21 5.93 13.96
N TYR A 225 0.29 7.26 14.09
CA TYR A 225 0.60 8.14 12.97
C TYR A 225 2.00 7.86 12.37
N GLU A 226 2.99 7.54 13.19
CA GLU A 226 4.32 7.16 12.70
C GLU A 226 4.29 5.85 11.91
N GLN A 227 3.45 4.88 12.25
CA GLN A 227 3.23 3.69 11.41
C GLN A 227 2.61 4.08 10.06
N ALA A 228 1.62 4.96 10.05
CA ALA A 228 1.06 5.49 8.79
C ALA A 228 2.13 6.16 7.92
N LEU A 229 3.05 6.94 8.53
CA LEU A 229 4.17 7.58 7.83
C LEU A 229 5.26 6.60 7.36
N LYS A 230 5.45 5.46 8.03
CA LYS A 230 6.37 4.41 7.53
C LYS A 230 5.83 3.80 6.23
N LEU A 231 4.52 3.61 6.14
CA LEU A 231 3.85 3.06 4.96
C LEU A 231 3.75 4.11 3.84
N VAL A 232 3.38 5.35 4.20
CA VAL A 232 3.23 6.46 3.26
C VAL A 232 3.98 7.69 3.80
N PRO A 233 5.28 7.83 3.49
CA PRO A 233 6.09 8.97 3.94
C PRO A 233 5.59 10.35 3.48
N GLY A 234 4.74 10.38 2.44
CA GLY A 234 4.11 11.59 1.92
C GLY A 234 2.77 11.94 2.55
N TYR A 235 2.32 11.24 3.60
CA TYR A 235 1.02 11.47 4.22
C TYR A 235 1.04 12.77 5.05
N ALA A 236 0.72 13.89 4.40
CA ALA A 236 0.79 15.22 5.00
C ALA A 236 -0.04 15.30 6.29
N ASP A 237 -1.30 14.86 6.28
CA ASP A 237 -2.19 14.96 7.45
C ASP A 237 -1.64 14.24 8.70
N ALA A 238 -0.91 13.13 8.54
CA ALA A 238 -0.24 12.47 9.65
C ALA A 238 0.87 13.35 10.26
N HIS A 239 1.65 14.07 9.44
CA HIS A 239 2.58 15.10 9.94
C HIS A 239 1.85 16.23 10.67
N TYR A 240 0.70 16.68 10.15
CA TYR A 240 -0.10 17.71 10.81
C TYR A 240 -0.52 17.28 12.23
N ASN A 241 -1.10 16.08 12.36
CA ASN A 241 -1.59 15.58 13.64
C ASN A 241 -0.47 15.28 14.64
N ILE A 242 0.67 14.72 14.19
CA ILE A 242 1.84 14.53 15.07
C ILE A 242 2.38 15.87 15.58
N ALA A 243 2.40 16.91 14.75
CA ALA A 243 2.87 18.22 15.17
C ALA A 243 1.98 18.80 16.28
N LEU A 244 0.65 18.72 16.13
CA LEU A 244 -0.31 19.11 17.17
C LEU A 244 -0.14 18.32 18.46
N ALA A 245 0.03 17.00 18.36
CA ALA A 245 0.26 16.14 19.52
C ALA A 245 1.54 16.54 20.28
N TYR A 246 2.64 16.80 19.57
CA TYR A 246 3.88 17.28 20.20
C TYR A 246 3.76 18.68 20.80
N GLU A 247 2.96 19.59 20.23
CA GLU A 247 2.69 20.87 20.88
C GLU A 247 1.94 20.69 22.21
N ARG A 248 0.94 19.81 22.26
CA ARG A 248 0.22 19.46 23.49
C ARG A 248 1.15 18.82 24.54
N LEU A 249 2.12 18.03 24.09
CA LEU A 249 3.17 17.47 24.94
C LEU A 249 4.28 18.47 25.31
N LYS A 250 4.21 19.72 24.83
CA LYS A 250 5.24 20.76 25.04
C LYS A 250 6.62 20.36 24.53
N GLU A 251 6.67 19.66 23.39
CA GLU A 251 7.88 19.24 22.70
C GLU A 251 8.08 20.02 21.38
N PRO A 252 8.41 21.33 21.43
CA PRO A 252 8.37 22.22 20.26
C PRO A 252 9.34 21.84 19.15
N ARG A 253 10.50 21.25 19.48
CA ARG A 253 11.48 20.80 18.47
C ARG A 253 10.95 19.65 17.63
N LYS A 254 10.26 18.69 18.25
CA LYS A 254 9.65 17.59 17.51
C LYS A 254 8.48 18.12 16.68
N ALA A 255 7.63 18.95 17.26
CA ALA A 255 6.55 19.62 16.53
C ALA A 255 7.06 20.38 15.28
N LEU A 256 8.14 21.17 15.42
CA LEU A 256 8.74 21.93 14.31
C LEU A 256 9.14 21.05 13.12
N ARG A 257 9.70 19.85 13.37
CA ARG A 257 10.08 18.91 12.31
C ARG A 257 8.85 18.49 11.48
N HIS A 258 7.75 18.18 12.16
CA HIS A 258 6.52 17.76 11.50
C HIS A 258 5.77 18.93 10.85
N TRP A 259 5.77 20.13 11.46
CA TRP A 259 5.24 21.33 10.82
C TRP A 259 5.94 21.69 9.52
N THR A 260 7.26 21.61 9.52
CA THR A 260 8.08 21.85 8.32
C THR A 260 7.84 20.78 7.26
N ALA A 261 7.68 19.52 7.66
CA ALA A 261 7.36 18.43 6.76
C ALA A 261 5.97 18.62 6.10
N TYR A 262 4.93 18.90 6.89
CA TYR A 262 3.59 19.20 6.37
C TYR A 262 3.62 20.34 5.36
N ALA A 263 4.20 21.50 5.72
CA ALA A 263 4.24 22.67 4.85
C ALA A 263 5.03 22.44 3.54
N LYS A 264 5.95 21.48 3.52
CA LYS A 264 6.68 21.06 2.32
C LYS A 264 5.87 20.10 1.46
N LEU A 265 5.17 19.15 2.08
CA LEU A 265 4.35 18.15 1.39
C LEU A 265 3.08 18.76 0.81
N ASP A 266 2.45 19.68 1.54
CA ASP A 266 1.23 20.36 1.17
C ASP A 266 1.35 21.89 1.35
N PRO A 267 2.01 22.59 0.40
CA PRO A 267 2.28 24.02 0.51
C PRO A 267 1.05 24.91 0.27
N THR A 268 -0.01 24.36 -0.32
CA THR A 268 -1.22 25.10 -0.73
C THR A 268 -2.50 24.59 -0.08
N GLY A 269 -2.42 23.53 0.72
CA GLY A 269 -3.59 22.94 1.37
C GLY A 269 -4.20 23.78 2.47
N PRO A 270 -5.34 23.32 3.02
CA PRO A 270 -6.16 24.07 3.96
C PRO A 270 -5.39 24.49 5.22
N TRP A 271 -4.43 23.67 5.66
CA TRP A 271 -3.64 23.95 6.86
C TRP A 271 -2.23 24.49 6.59
N ALA A 272 -1.87 24.77 5.33
CA ALA A 272 -0.52 25.18 4.94
C ALA A 272 -0.09 26.50 5.60
N SER A 273 -1.00 27.46 5.70
CA SER A 273 -0.75 28.74 6.38
C SER A 273 -0.58 28.54 7.89
N HIS A 274 -1.41 27.69 8.50
CA HIS A 274 -1.32 27.36 9.92
C HIS A 274 0.03 26.70 10.25
N ALA A 275 0.41 25.66 9.51
CA ALA A 275 1.68 24.96 9.71
C ALA A 275 2.91 25.88 9.59
N ARG A 276 2.94 26.77 8.58
CA ARG A 276 4.01 27.76 8.41
C ARG A 276 4.07 28.76 9.56
N GLN A 277 2.90 29.21 10.04
CA GLN A 277 2.82 30.11 11.18
C GLN A 277 3.34 29.44 12.47
N GLN A 278 2.97 28.18 12.72
CA GLN A 278 3.45 27.44 13.89
C GLN A 278 4.95 27.20 13.83
N ALA A 279 5.49 26.77 12.68
CA ALA A 279 6.92 26.60 12.49
C ALA A 279 7.69 27.91 12.76
N LYS A 280 7.20 29.05 12.23
CA LYS A 280 7.80 30.37 12.47
C LYS A 280 7.73 30.78 13.94
N ARG A 281 6.60 30.52 14.62
CA ARG A 281 6.42 30.82 16.05
C ARG A 281 7.42 30.05 16.90
N ILE A 282 7.58 28.75 16.66
CA ILE A 282 8.52 27.91 17.41
C ILE A 282 9.95 28.41 17.19
N LEU A 283 10.36 28.67 15.94
CA LEU A 283 11.69 29.18 15.62
C LEU A 283 11.99 30.55 16.26
N ALA A 284 10.99 31.41 16.39
CA ALA A 284 11.15 32.72 17.04
C ALA A 284 11.32 32.63 18.56
N GLN A 285 10.82 31.55 19.18
CA GLN A 285 10.93 31.31 20.62
C GLN A 285 12.22 30.56 21.01
N GLU A 286 12.88 29.90 20.05
CA GLU A 286 14.16 29.28 20.31
C GLU A 286 15.27 30.34 20.33
N PRO A 287 16.11 30.38 21.38
CA PRO A 287 17.29 31.23 21.36
C PRO A 287 18.21 30.72 20.25
N LEU A 288 18.35 31.51 19.18
CA LEU A 288 19.28 31.24 18.08
C LEU A 288 20.71 31.30 18.62
N ALA A 289 21.24 30.15 19.05
CA ALA A 289 22.66 30.02 19.31
C ALA A 289 23.38 30.00 17.96
N ILE A 290 24.17 31.04 17.67
CA ILE A 290 25.07 31.04 16.52
C ILE A 290 26.12 29.96 16.77
N VAL A 291 25.92 28.77 16.20
CA VAL A 291 26.96 27.74 16.14
C VAL A 291 27.83 28.05 14.93
N CYS A 292 28.92 28.80 15.16
CA CYS A 292 29.95 28.98 14.15
C CYS A 292 30.55 27.61 13.80
N ARG A 293 30.08 27.01 12.71
CA ARG A 293 30.74 25.86 12.10
C ARG A 293 32.01 26.41 11.44
N HIS A 294 33.16 26.12 12.06
CA HIS A 294 34.55 26.46 11.70
C HIS A 294 35.24 27.57 12.53
N GLY A 295 35.70 27.20 13.73
CA GLY A 295 37.15 27.15 13.99
C GLY A 295 37.98 28.44 14.04
N ARG A 296 37.42 29.62 14.36
CA ARG A 296 38.24 30.75 14.85
C ARG A 296 37.59 31.41 16.07
N GLN A 297 38.29 31.33 17.20
CA GLN A 297 38.02 32.18 18.37
C GLN A 297 38.08 33.64 17.92
N MET A 298 36.96 34.34 17.99
CA MET A 298 36.94 35.80 18.03
C MET A 298 36.86 36.19 19.49
N LYS A 299 37.99 36.67 20.05
CA LYS A 299 38.00 37.34 21.35
C LYS A 299 37.17 38.62 21.21
N GLY A 300 36.03 38.68 21.90
CA GLY A 300 35.28 39.91 22.08
C GLY A 300 36.01 40.82 23.08
N LYS A 301 36.20 42.08 22.68
CA LYS A 301 36.35 43.20 23.62
C LYS A 301 34.96 43.68 24.00
#